data_AF-A0A2G9NWX8-F1
#
_entry.id   AF-A0A2G9NWX8-F1
#
_cell.length_a   1.000
_cell.length_b   1.000
_cell.length_c   1.000
_cell.angle_alpha   90.00
_cell.angle_beta   90.00
_cell.angle_gamma   90.00
#
_symmetry.space_group_name_H-M   'P 1'
#
loop_
_entity.id
_entity.type
_entity.pdbx_description
1 polymer ?
#
loop_
_entity_poly.entity_id
_entity_poly.type
_entity_poly.pdbx_seq_one_letter_code
_entity_poly.pdbx_strand_id
1 'polypeptide(L)'
;MARKKTKKSKKTLRRNSKRSIFSNQKSSDLKENKFSVAKLLLNLLLTAVVIFGIYVIWTLDWFQGVMIIFVALVVYLLIKLIANLRKKS
;
A
#
# COMPACT_ATOMS: atom_id res chain seq x y z
N MET A 1 -49.33 -2.79 -57.49
CA MET A 1 -48.25 -3.05 -58.46
C MET A 1 -46.93 -3.25 -57.71
N ALA A 2 -46.27 -4.40 -57.93
CA ALA A 2 -45.11 -4.85 -57.18
C ALA A 2 -43.78 -4.31 -57.73
N ARG A 3 -42.83 -3.99 -56.84
CA ARG A 3 -41.39 -3.93 -57.17
C ARG A 3 -40.58 -4.72 -56.14
N LYS A 4 -40.20 -5.95 -56.49
CA LYS A 4 -39.11 -6.72 -55.87
C LYS A 4 -37.77 -6.09 -56.25
N LYS A 5 -36.84 -5.86 -55.30
CA LYS A 5 -35.38 -5.86 -55.57
C LYS A 5 -34.55 -6.36 -54.37
N THR A 6 -34.12 -7.62 -54.50
CA THR A 6 -32.76 -8.19 -54.31
C THR A 6 -31.95 -7.94 -53.02
N LYS A 7 -31.78 -9.05 -52.30
CA LYS A 7 -30.72 -9.36 -51.33
C LYS A 7 -29.34 -9.42 -52.03
N LYS A 8 -28.34 -8.66 -51.58
CA LYS A 8 -26.91 -8.96 -51.82
C LYS A 8 -26.07 -8.63 -50.57
N SER A 9 -25.52 -9.69 -50.00
CA SER A 9 -24.43 -9.67 -49.01
C SER A 9 -23.16 -9.11 -49.66
N LYS A 10 -22.42 -8.27 -48.93
CA LYS A 10 -21.01 -7.99 -49.22
C LYS A 10 -20.23 -7.97 -47.90
N LYS A 11 -19.69 -9.15 -47.55
CA LYS A 11 -18.54 -9.27 -46.63
C LYS A 11 -17.46 -8.32 -47.11
N THR A 12 -17.06 -7.36 -46.28
CA THR A 12 -15.80 -6.64 -46.46
C THR A 12 -14.86 -6.98 -45.30
N LEU A 13 -13.63 -7.20 -45.70
CA LEU A 13 -12.53 -7.83 -45.01
C LEU A 13 -12.19 -7.21 -43.64
N ARG A 14 -11.67 -8.08 -42.78
CA ARG A 14 -10.68 -7.82 -41.73
C ARG A 14 -9.93 -6.49 -41.96
N ARG A 15 -10.07 -5.56 -41.02
CA ARG A 15 -9.01 -4.57 -40.78
C ARG A 15 -8.42 -4.82 -39.40
N ASN A 16 -7.28 -5.50 -39.45
CA ASN A 16 -6.33 -5.77 -38.39
C ASN A 16 -5.88 -4.45 -37.76
N SER A 17 -6.61 -3.97 -36.76
CA SER A 17 -6.16 -2.88 -35.89
C SER A 17 -5.24 -3.47 -34.81
N LYS A 18 -4.04 -3.87 -35.22
CA LYS A 18 -2.87 -3.89 -34.32
C LYS A 18 -2.57 -2.42 -33.96
N ARG A 19 -3.37 -1.85 -33.06
CA ARG A 19 -3.12 -0.51 -32.53
C ARG A 19 -2.70 -0.67 -31.08
N SER A 20 -1.38 -0.59 -30.91
CA SER A 20 -0.67 -0.18 -29.71
C SER A 20 -1.15 -0.78 -28.38
N ILE A 21 -0.59 -1.93 -28.01
CA ILE A 21 -0.54 -2.41 -26.62
C ILE A 21 0.58 -1.67 -25.85
N PHE A 22 1.42 -0.90 -26.56
CA PHE A 22 2.55 -0.18 -25.98
C PHE A 22 2.17 1.23 -25.52
N SER A 23 1.30 1.30 -24.53
CA SER A 23 1.17 2.48 -23.66
C SER A 23 0.66 2.02 -22.29
N ASN A 24 1.39 1.07 -21.70
CA ASN A 24 1.26 0.78 -20.28
C ASN A 24 2.63 0.88 -19.59
N GLN A 25 3.49 1.77 -20.08
CA GLN A 25 4.43 2.47 -19.21
C GLN A 25 3.59 3.46 -18.39
N LYS A 26 2.82 2.89 -17.46
CA LYS A 26 2.36 3.59 -16.28
C LYS A 26 3.64 3.90 -15.53
N SER A 27 4.17 5.07 -15.83
CA SER A 27 5.12 5.83 -15.04
C SER A 27 5.00 5.38 -13.60
N SER A 28 5.99 4.60 -13.16
CA SER A 28 6.12 4.22 -11.77
C SER A 28 6.16 5.53 -11.01
N ASP A 29 5.05 5.80 -10.34
CA ASP A 29 4.87 6.79 -9.31
C ASP A 29 6.03 6.68 -8.32
N LEU A 30 7.13 7.38 -8.63
CA LEU A 30 8.14 7.80 -7.67
C LEU A 30 7.57 8.82 -6.67
N LYS A 31 6.25 8.93 -6.59
CA LYS A 31 5.50 9.91 -5.83
C LYS A 31 4.45 9.31 -4.88
N GLU A 32 4.56 8.02 -4.52
CA GLU A 32 3.72 7.42 -3.46
C GLU A 32 4.50 6.75 -2.31
N ASN A 33 5.83 6.61 -2.38
CA ASN A 33 6.56 5.85 -1.35
C ASN A 33 7.05 6.66 -0.12
N LYS A 34 6.73 7.94 0.00
CA LYS A 34 7.17 8.74 1.18
C LYS A 34 6.42 8.33 2.47
N PHE A 35 5.19 7.86 2.37
CA PHE A 35 4.44 7.34 3.52
C PHE A 35 4.70 5.85 3.81
N SER A 36 5.17 5.08 2.82
CA SER A 36 5.45 3.65 2.98
C SER A 36 6.74 3.40 3.76
N VAL A 37 7.83 4.09 3.41
CA VAL A 37 9.14 3.88 4.05
C VAL A 37 9.11 4.28 5.53
N ALA A 38 8.47 5.39 5.89
CA ALA A 38 8.31 5.81 7.28
C ALA A 38 7.49 4.81 8.10
N LYS A 39 6.43 4.24 7.51
CA LYS A 39 5.61 3.20 8.17
C LYS A 39 6.39 1.90 8.35
N LEU A 40 7.21 1.54 7.37
CA LEU A 40 8.05 0.34 7.38
C LEU A 40 9.18 0.47 8.42
N LEU A 41 9.83 1.63 8.47
CA LEU A 41 10.81 2.00 9.51
C LEU A 41 10.18 1.99 10.91
N LEU A 42 9.00 2.58 11.07
CA LEU A 42 8.29 2.57 12.35
C LEU A 42 8.00 1.14 12.82
N ASN A 43 7.56 0.27 11.89
CA ASN A 43 7.27 -1.12 12.21
C ASN A 43 8.53 -1.92 12.56
N LEU A 44 9.63 -1.66 11.85
CA LEU A 44 10.93 -2.27 12.14
C LEU A 44 11.46 -1.82 13.51
N LEU A 45 11.34 -0.52 13.82
CA LEU A 45 11.72 0.03 15.12
C LEU A 45 10.90 -0.60 16.25
N LEU A 46 9.58 -0.72 16.06
CA LEU A 46 8.69 -1.34 17.04
C LEU A 46 9.11 -2.80 17.31
N THR A 47 9.46 -3.54 16.26
CA THR A 47 9.93 -4.93 16.36
C THR A 47 11.25 -5.01 17.12
N ALA A 48 12.20 -4.13 16.82
CA ALA A 48 13.49 -4.06 17.51
C ALA A 48 13.32 -3.74 19.01
N VAL A 49 12.42 -2.80 19.36
CA VAL A 49 12.14 -2.45 20.75
C VAL A 49 11.51 -3.62 21.52
N VAL A 50 10.62 -4.39 20.89
CA VAL A 50 10.04 -5.60 21.52
C VAL A 50 11.13 -6.65 21.76
N ILE A 51 12.00 -6.91 20.79
CA ILE A 51 13.13 -7.86 20.95
C ILE A 51 14.06 -7.41 22.07
N PHE A 52 14.40 -6.11 22.11
CA PHE A 52 15.22 -5.54 23.16
C PHE A 52 14.55 -5.65 24.54
N GLY A 53 13.25 -5.37 24.64
CA GLY A 53 12.48 -5.55 25.86
C GLY A 53 12.55 -6.99 26.37
N ILE A 54 12.32 -7.98 25.49
CA ILE A 54 12.43 -9.41 25.84
C ILE A 54 13.85 -9.76 26.29
N TYR A 55 14.87 -9.24 25.61
CA TYR A 55 16.26 -9.45 26.02
C TYR A 55 16.55 -8.89 27.42
N VAL A 56 16.04 -7.70 27.73
CA VAL A 56 16.17 -7.09 29.07
C VAL A 56 15.44 -7.90 30.13
N ILE A 57 14.24 -8.42 29.84
CA ILE A 57 13.53 -9.36 30.73
C ILE A 57 14.42 -10.56 31.04
N TRP A 58 15.10 -11.12 30.05
CA TRP A 58 15.92 -12.32 30.27
C TRP A 58 17.22 -12.02 31.03
N THR A 59 17.83 -10.86 30.82
CA THR A 59 19.22 -10.59 31.24
C THR A 59 19.38 -9.72 32.46
N LEU A 60 18.43 -8.81 32.72
CA LEU A 60 18.56 -7.81 33.77
C LEU A 60 17.47 -7.97 34.80
N ASP A 61 16.25 -7.56 34.46
CA ASP A 61 15.13 -7.51 35.38
C ASP A 61 13.80 -7.52 34.61
N TRP A 62 12.85 -8.30 35.13
CA TRP A 62 11.56 -8.52 34.48
C TRP A 62 10.71 -7.26 34.47
N PHE A 63 10.78 -6.46 35.54
CA PHE A 63 10.02 -5.23 35.67
C PHE A 63 10.54 -4.16 34.70
N GLN A 64 11.86 -4.00 34.59
CA GLN A 64 12.47 -3.07 33.63
C GLN A 64 12.12 -3.42 32.18
N GLY A 65 12.21 -4.71 31.81
CA GLY A 65 11.89 -5.14 30.45
C GLY A 65 10.41 -4.94 30.08
N VAL A 66 9.48 -5.21 31.02
CA VAL A 66 8.05 -4.93 30.82
C VAL A 66 7.79 -3.43 30.69
N MET A 67 8.47 -2.59 31.49
CA MET A 67 8.33 -1.13 31.41
C MET A 67 8.78 -0.57 30.06
N ILE A 68 9.87 -1.10 29.48
CA ILE A 68 10.34 -0.71 28.14
C ILE A 68 9.26 -0.99 27.08
N ILE A 69 8.67 -2.19 27.12
CA ILE A 69 7.62 -2.58 26.17
C ILE A 69 6.37 -1.71 26.37
N PHE A 70 6.00 -1.43 27.63
CA PHE A 70 4.86 -0.60 27.96
C PHE A 70 5.02 0.84 27.44
N VAL A 71 6.18 1.46 27.68
CA VAL A 71 6.49 2.82 27.19
C VAL A 71 6.43 2.87 25.66
N ALA A 72 6.97 1.86 24.96
CA ALA A 72 6.91 1.79 23.50
C ALA A 72 5.47 1.75 22.97
N LEU A 73 4.60 1.01 23.66
CA LEU A 73 3.17 0.91 23.35
C LEU A 73 2.45 2.25 23.55
N VAL A 74 2.74 2.95 24.64
CA VAL A 74 2.20 4.29 24.92
C VAL A 74 2.62 5.29 23.84
N VAL A 75 3.91 5.31 23.48
CA VAL A 75 4.42 6.19 22.41
C VAL A 75 3.73 5.89 21.07
N TYR A 76 3.55 4.61 20.73
CA TYR A 76 2.84 4.22 19.51
C TYR A 76 1.38 4.71 19.51
N LEU A 77 0.68 4.60 20.63
CA LEU A 77 -0.69 5.11 20.77
C LEU A 77 -0.76 6.63 20.64
N LEU A 78 0.19 7.36 21.22
CA LEU A 78 0.27 8.83 21.11
C LEU A 78 0.48 9.26 19.65
N ILE A 79 1.41 8.62 18.93
CA ILE A 79 1.65 8.89 17.50
C ILE A 79 0.34 8.64 16.71
N LYS A 80 -0.36 7.54 17.00
CA LYS A 80 -1.62 7.19 16.35
C LYS A 80 -2.73 8.19 16.68
N LEU A 81 -2.78 8.70 17.91
CA LEU A 81 -3.75 9.71 18.35
C LEU A 81 -3.53 11.04 17.63
N ILE A 82 -2.28 11.50 17.57
CA ILE A 82 -1.88 12.72 16.85
C ILE A 82 -2.21 12.58 15.35
N ALA A 83 -1.89 11.43 14.75
CA ALA A 83 -2.22 11.16 13.35
C ALA A 83 -3.73 11.17 13.10
N ASN A 84 -4.53 10.63 14.02
CA ASN A 84 -6.00 10.66 13.92
C ASN A 84 -6.57 12.07 14.04
N LEU A 85 -6.05 12.91 14.93
CA LEU A 85 -6.46 14.31 15.06
C LEU A 85 -6.12 15.11 13.80
N ARG A 86 -4.92 14.93 13.24
CA ARG A 86 -4.50 15.58 11.99
C ARG A 86 -5.38 15.21 10.79
N LYS A 87 -6.03 14.05 10.80
CA LYS A 87 -6.88 13.58 9.71
C LYS A 87 -8.33 14.10 9.80
N LYS A 88 -8.71 14.69 10.94
CA LYS A 88 -10.07 15.18 11.22
C LYS A 88 -10.19 16.72 11.13
N SER A 89 -9.06 17.43 11.05
CA SER A 89 -8.99 18.86 10.70
C SER A 89 -8.79 19.04 9.20
#